data_AF-A0A924M3S9-F1
#
_entry.id   AF-A0A924M3S9-F1
#
_cell.length_a   1.000
_cell.length_b   1.000
_cell.length_c   1.000
_cell.angle_alpha   90.00
_cell.angle_beta   90.00
_cell.angle_gamma   90.00
#
_symmetry.space_group_name_H-M   'P 1'
#
loop_
_entity.id
_entity.type
_entity.pdbx_description
1 polymer ?
#
loop_
_entity_poly.entity_id
_entity_poly.type
_entity_poly.pdbx_seq_one_letter_code
_entity_poly.pdbx_strand_id
1 'polypeptide(L)'
;MTIHTILKMGDPRLLRIAPPVAAFDTDELHLLISDMFDTMRSVNGAGLAAPQIGVDLQLVIFGTDAINPRYPDAAMVPRTVLLNPAITPLGEMMEDGWEGCLSVPGLRGVVPRLSSIRYTGFDQYGDAIDRTVNGFHARVVQHECDHLMGKLYPMRIRDFT
;
A
#
# COMPACT_ATOMS: atom_id res chain seq x y z
N MET A 1 14.58 -4.67 -13.86
CA MET A 1 13.71 -3.64 -14.46
C MET A 1 14.03 -2.32 -13.76
N THR A 2 13.28 -1.25 -14.00
CA THR A 2 13.71 0.12 -13.64
C THR A 2 13.31 0.45 -12.20
N ILE A 3 14.23 1.03 -11.43
CA ILE A 3 13.91 1.57 -10.11
C ILE A 3 13.43 3.01 -10.31
N HIS A 4 12.20 3.28 -9.87
CA HIS A 4 11.59 4.61 -9.95
C HIS A 4 11.91 5.46 -8.72
N THR A 5 11.95 6.77 -8.92
CA THR A 5 12.05 7.71 -7.79
C THR A 5 10.73 7.75 -7.03
N ILE A 6 10.78 7.47 -5.73
CA ILE A 6 9.60 7.55 -4.87
C ILE A 6 9.34 9.01 -4.48
N LEU A 7 8.18 9.52 -4.87
CA LEU A 7 7.69 10.86 -4.55
C LEU A 7 7.62 11.08 -3.04
N LYS A 8 7.94 12.30 -2.60
CA LYS A 8 7.98 12.69 -1.19
C LYS A 8 6.79 13.55 -0.82
N MET A 9 6.37 13.47 0.44
CA MET A 9 5.33 14.33 1.01
C MET A 9 5.64 15.80 0.72
N GLY A 10 4.65 16.51 0.17
CA GLY A 10 4.81 17.83 -0.44
C GLY A 10 4.58 17.80 -1.95
N ASP A 11 4.77 16.66 -2.61
CA ASP A 11 4.40 16.49 -4.03
C ASP A 11 2.86 16.41 -4.17
N PRO A 12 2.22 17.29 -4.97
CA PRO A 12 0.76 17.32 -5.09
C PRO A 12 0.17 16.06 -5.72
N ARG A 13 0.97 15.28 -6.45
CA ARG A 13 0.52 14.02 -7.06
C ARG A 13 0.11 12.99 -6.02
N LEU A 14 0.67 13.05 -4.81
CA LEU A 14 0.34 12.18 -3.67
C LEU A 14 -0.99 12.54 -2.99
N LEU A 15 -1.63 13.64 -3.39
CA LEU A 15 -2.90 14.12 -2.82
C LEU A 15 -4.09 13.88 -3.75
N ARG A 16 -3.86 13.27 -4.92
CA ARG A 16 -4.91 12.96 -5.89
C ARG A 16 -5.67 11.71 -5.48
N ILE A 17 -6.93 11.64 -5.90
CA ILE A 17 -7.68 10.38 -5.90
C ILE A 17 -7.39 9.69 -7.22
N ALA A 18 -6.74 8.52 -7.14
CA ALA A 18 -6.34 7.79 -8.32
C ALA A 18 -7.56 7.20 -9.05
N PRO A 19 -7.63 7.30 -10.39
CA PRO A 19 -8.66 6.63 -11.18
C PRO A 19 -8.46 5.10 -11.19
N PRO A 20 -9.54 4.32 -11.42
CA PRO A 20 -9.46 2.87 -11.51
C PRO A 20 -8.66 2.44 -12.75
N VAL A 21 -8.01 1.28 -12.65
CA VAL A 21 -7.42 0.58 -13.78
C VAL A 21 -8.53 -0.03 -14.63
N ALA A 22 -8.53 0.28 -15.94
CA ALA A 22 -9.58 -0.12 -16.87
C ALA A 22 -9.21 -1.34 -17.74
N ALA A 23 -7.92 -1.55 -18.00
CA ALA A 23 -7.41 -2.66 -18.80
C ALA A 23 -6.49 -3.53 -17.95
N PHE A 24 -6.78 -4.84 -17.95
CA PHE A 24 -5.99 -5.87 -17.27
C PHE A 24 -5.19 -6.65 -18.30
N ASP A 25 -4.19 -7.40 -17.83
CA ASP A 25 -3.36 -8.30 -18.62
C ASP A 25 -2.68 -7.64 -19.82
N THR A 26 -2.26 -6.38 -19.68
CA THR A 26 -1.49 -5.67 -20.72
C THR A 26 0.00 -5.65 -20.38
N ASP A 27 0.84 -5.62 -21.41
CA ASP A 27 2.29 -5.55 -21.25
C ASP A 27 2.72 -4.32 -20.43
N GLU A 28 2.02 -3.19 -20.60
CA GLU A 28 2.28 -1.96 -19.84
C GLU A 28 1.96 -2.13 -18.35
N LEU A 29 0.87 -2.82 -18.02
CA LEU A 29 0.50 -3.11 -16.63
C LEU A 29 1.53 -4.06 -15.99
N HIS A 30 1.92 -5.11 -16.70
CA HIS A 30 2.93 -6.06 -16.22
C HIS A 30 4.29 -5.40 -16.01
N LEU A 31 4.72 -4.52 -16.93
CA LEU A 31 5.93 -3.73 -16.80
C LEU A 31 5.87 -2.80 -15.58
N LEU A 32 4.76 -2.06 -15.41
CA LEU A 32 4.54 -1.18 -14.26
C LEU A 32 4.62 -1.93 -12.92
N ILE A 33 3.93 -3.07 -12.82
CA ILE A 33 3.93 -3.88 -11.60
C ILE A 33 5.34 -4.37 -11.26
N SER A 34 6.08 -4.83 -12.27
CA SER A 34 7.45 -5.28 -12.06
C SER A 34 8.37 -4.14 -11.59
N ASP A 35 8.27 -2.97 -12.23
CA ASP A 35 8.96 -1.74 -11.84
C ASP A 35 8.60 -1.31 -10.40
N MET A 36 7.33 -1.44 -10.00
CA MET A 36 6.88 -1.18 -8.63
C MET A 36 7.53 -2.15 -7.64
N PHE A 37 7.60 -3.45 -7.95
CA PHE A 37 8.24 -4.44 -7.09
C PHE A 37 9.76 -4.21 -6.96
N ASP A 38 10.44 -3.90 -8.06
CA ASP A 38 11.87 -3.56 -8.06
C ASP A 38 12.11 -2.31 -7.20
N THR A 39 11.27 -1.29 -7.37
CA THR A 39 11.32 -0.04 -6.57
C THR A 39 11.08 -0.32 -5.09
N MET A 40 10.02 -1.06 -4.74
CA MET A 40 9.68 -1.41 -3.35
C MET A 40 10.82 -2.19 -2.69
N ARG A 41 11.39 -3.18 -3.40
CA ARG A 41 12.50 -4.01 -2.90
C ARG A 41 13.76 -3.19 -2.64
N SER A 42 14.08 -2.23 -3.52
CA SER A 42 15.29 -1.40 -3.39
C SER A 42 15.37 -0.59 -2.08
N VAL A 43 14.22 -0.36 -1.43
CA VAL A 43 14.09 0.42 -0.18
C VAL A 43 13.49 -0.39 0.98
N ASN A 44 13.46 -1.72 0.85
CA ASN A 44 12.88 -2.66 1.82
C ASN A 44 11.42 -2.32 2.20
N GLY A 45 10.62 -1.84 1.26
CA GLY A 45 9.21 -1.49 1.49
C GLY A 45 8.34 -2.70 1.87
N ALA A 46 7.34 -2.49 2.72
CA ALA A 46 6.32 -3.50 3.03
C ALA A 46 5.14 -3.46 2.03
N GLY A 47 4.95 -2.30 1.41
CA GLY A 47 4.02 -2.03 0.32
C GLY A 47 4.46 -0.80 -0.46
N LEU A 48 3.84 -0.63 -1.62
CA LEU A 48 4.00 0.53 -2.50
C LEU A 48 2.73 0.73 -3.35
N ALA A 49 2.23 1.96 -3.37
CA ALA A 49 1.14 2.38 -4.26
C ALA A 49 1.68 3.06 -5.53
N ALA A 50 1.02 2.86 -6.68
CA ALA A 50 1.40 3.47 -7.95
C ALA A 50 1.54 5.01 -7.88
N PRO A 51 0.69 5.76 -7.14
CA PRO A 51 0.86 7.21 -6.97
C PRO A 51 2.22 7.60 -6.39
N GLN A 52 2.85 6.74 -5.59
CA GLN A 52 4.16 7.01 -4.98
C GLN A 52 5.31 7.02 -5.97
N ILE A 53 5.14 6.42 -7.15
CA ILE A 53 6.09 6.51 -8.28
C ILE A 53 5.57 7.45 -9.39
N GLY A 54 4.55 8.24 -9.09
CA GLY A 54 3.99 9.24 -10.01
C GLY A 54 2.95 8.71 -11.01
N VAL A 55 2.54 7.45 -10.87
CA VAL A 55 1.52 6.82 -11.73
C VAL A 55 0.15 6.94 -11.08
N ASP A 56 -0.78 7.61 -11.76
CA ASP A 56 -2.11 7.94 -11.23
C ASP A 56 -3.11 6.82 -11.51
N LEU A 57 -2.97 5.69 -10.82
CA LEU A 57 -3.82 4.50 -10.96
C LEU A 57 -4.11 3.84 -9.60
N GLN A 58 -5.29 3.24 -9.47
CA GLN A 58 -5.65 2.39 -8.33
C GLN A 58 -4.95 1.03 -8.38
N LEU A 59 -3.64 1.05 -8.14
CA LEU A 59 -2.78 -0.11 -8.09
C LEU A 59 -1.88 -0.03 -6.87
N VAL A 60 -1.91 -1.08 -6.05
CA VAL A 60 -1.00 -1.26 -4.92
C VAL A 60 -0.35 -2.62 -5.01
N ILE A 61 0.90 -2.69 -4.54
CA ILE A 61 1.60 -3.94 -4.26
C ILE A 61 1.96 -3.97 -2.78
N PHE A 62 1.97 -5.14 -2.19
CA PHE A 62 2.39 -5.32 -0.81
C PHE A 62 2.79 -6.75 -0.51
N GLY A 63 3.43 -6.93 0.64
CA GLY A 63 3.95 -8.23 1.06
C GLY A 63 5.25 -8.60 0.39
N THR A 64 5.97 -9.50 1.05
CA THR A 64 7.31 -9.94 0.65
C THR A 64 7.46 -11.44 0.92
N ASP A 65 8.31 -12.10 0.14
CA ASP A 65 8.59 -13.54 0.28
C ASP A 65 9.50 -13.85 1.49
N ALA A 66 9.95 -12.82 2.21
CA ALA A 66 10.78 -12.88 3.39
C ALA A 66 10.29 -11.88 4.44
N ILE A 67 10.77 -12.01 5.69
CA ILE A 67 10.49 -11.04 6.76
C ILE A 67 11.00 -9.65 6.34
N ASN A 68 10.15 -8.64 6.50
CA ASN A 68 10.52 -7.27 6.16
C ASN A 68 11.45 -6.70 7.25
N PRO A 69 12.67 -6.24 6.92
CA PRO A 69 13.63 -5.77 7.93
C PRO A 69 13.20 -4.45 8.62
N ARG A 70 12.25 -3.70 8.05
CA ARG A 70 11.67 -2.50 8.68
C ARG A 70 10.62 -2.84 9.73
N TYR A 71 10.11 -4.08 9.72
CA TYR A 71 9.09 -4.60 10.62
C TYR A 71 9.43 -6.05 11.01
N PRO A 72 10.54 -6.28 11.73
CA PRO A 72 11.08 -7.62 11.98
C PRO A 72 10.15 -8.50 12.83
N ASP A 73 9.34 -7.88 13.70
CA ASP A 73 8.42 -8.58 14.60
C ASP A 73 7.01 -8.76 13.98
N ALA A 74 6.79 -8.27 12.76
CA ALA A 74 5.51 -8.37 12.10
C ALA A 74 5.33 -9.73 11.41
N ALA A 75 4.10 -10.24 11.41
CA ALA A 75 3.74 -11.42 10.65
C ALA A 75 3.98 -11.21 9.15
N MET A 76 4.38 -12.28 8.46
CA MET A 76 4.57 -12.24 7.01
C MET A 76 3.26 -11.91 6.30
N VAL A 77 3.35 -10.98 5.34
CA VAL A 77 2.25 -10.61 4.44
C VAL A 77 2.56 -11.21 3.08
N PRO A 78 1.66 -12.01 2.48
CA PRO A 78 1.90 -12.62 1.19
C PRO A 78 2.04 -11.55 0.10
N ARG A 79 3.04 -11.72 -0.76
CA ARG A 79 3.22 -10.87 -1.94
C ARG A 79 1.94 -10.82 -2.76
N THR A 80 1.40 -9.63 -2.96
CA THR A 80 0.11 -9.41 -3.60
C THR A 80 0.17 -8.18 -4.49
N VAL A 81 -0.41 -8.29 -5.68
CA VAL A 81 -0.81 -7.17 -6.54
C VAL A 81 -2.30 -6.98 -6.34
N LEU A 82 -2.75 -5.75 -6.10
CA LEU A 82 -4.16 -5.46 -5.88
C LEU A 82 -4.56 -4.19 -6.65
N LEU A 83 -5.45 -4.39 -7.61
CA LEU A 83 -6.03 -3.36 -8.45
C LEU A 83 -7.46 -3.05 -8.01
N ASN A 84 -7.84 -1.78 -8.15
CA ASN A 84 -9.17 -1.26 -7.85
C ASN A 84 -9.71 -1.73 -6.49
N PRO A 85 -8.94 -1.56 -5.39
CA PRO A 85 -9.28 -2.16 -4.12
C PRO A 85 -10.51 -1.49 -3.48
N ALA A 86 -11.34 -2.30 -2.83
CA ALA A 86 -12.36 -1.85 -1.89
C ALA A 86 -12.11 -2.48 -0.52
N ILE A 87 -12.16 -1.67 0.54
CA ILE A 87 -11.99 -2.11 1.93
C ILE A 87 -13.33 -2.06 2.65
N THR A 88 -13.73 -3.19 3.24
CA THR A 88 -14.88 -3.31 4.13
C THR A 88 -14.40 -3.58 5.56
N PRO A 89 -14.69 -2.70 6.53
CA PRO A 89 -14.41 -2.97 7.94
C PRO A 89 -15.15 -4.21 8.45
N LEU A 90 -14.51 -5.04 9.25
CA LEU A 90 -15.13 -6.21 9.90
C LEU A 90 -15.30 -5.99 11.41
N GLY A 91 -15.81 -4.80 11.75
CA GLY A 91 -15.95 -4.32 13.12
C GLY A 91 -15.37 -2.92 13.29
N GLU A 92 -15.41 -2.43 14.53
CA GLU A 92 -14.98 -1.07 14.89
C GLU A 92 -13.69 -1.04 15.73
N MET A 93 -13.14 -2.21 16.04
CA MET A 93 -11.93 -2.33 16.84
C MET A 93 -10.75 -1.70 16.08
N MET A 94 -10.07 -0.78 16.75
CA MET A 94 -8.88 -0.11 16.24
C MET A 94 -7.65 -0.60 17.00
N GLU A 95 -6.55 -0.77 16.28
CA GLU A 95 -5.24 -1.09 16.84
C GLU A 95 -4.25 0.02 16.49
N ASP A 96 -3.58 0.53 17.52
CA ASP A 96 -2.45 1.42 17.36
C ASP A 96 -1.21 0.62 16.93
N GLY A 97 -0.41 1.22 16.07
CA GLY A 97 0.83 0.60 15.61
C GLY A 97 1.71 1.60 14.89
N TRP A 98 3.01 1.36 14.96
CA TRP A 98 4.00 2.18 14.31
C TRP A 98 3.93 2.01 12.80
N GLU A 99 3.69 3.11 12.09
CA GLU A 99 3.76 3.18 10.63
C GLU A 99 4.90 4.09 10.21
N GLY A 100 5.49 3.75 9.06
CA GLY A 100 6.31 4.65 8.27
C GLY A 100 5.91 4.58 6.81
N CYS A 101 6.39 5.54 6.04
CA CYS A 101 6.08 5.62 4.61
C CYS A 101 7.35 5.88 3.80
N LEU A 102 7.44 5.29 2.60
CA LEU A 102 8.55 5.54 1.67
C LEU A 102 8.55 6.99 1.16
N SER A 103 7.37 7.62 1.13
CA SER A 103 7.16 9.03 0.79
C SER A 103 7.40 9.99 1.96
N VAL A 104 7.62 9.50 3.18
CA VAL A 104 7.97 10.30 4.37
C VAL A 104 9.21 9.70 5.03
N PRO A 105 10.39 9.81 4.39
CA PRO A 105 11.60 9.12 4.81
C PRO A 105 12.08 9.58 6.19
N GLY A 106 12.65 8.65 6.96
CA GLY A 106 13.23 8.94 8.28
C GLY A 106 12.23 9.08 9.42
N LEU A 107 10.93 9.17 9.13
CA LEU A 107 9.90 9.35 10.16
C LEU A 107 9.05 8.09 10.36
N ARG A 108 8.49 8.01 11.56
CA ARG A 108 7.51 7.02 12.02
C ARG A 108 6.49 7.72 12.90
N GLY A 109 5.28 7.19 12.98
CA GLY A 109 4.25 7.65 13.92
C GLY A 109 3.30 6.52 14.29
N VAL A 110 2.66 6.62 15.45
CA VAL A 110 1.62 5.68 15.86
C VAL A 110 0.33 6.04 15.14
N VAL A 111 -0.23 5.06 14.41
CA VAL A 111 -1.44 5.24 13.61
C VAL A 111 -2.49 4.20 14.03
N PRO A 112 -3.70 4.63 14.41
CA PRO A 112 -4.81 3.71 14.63
C PRO A 112 -5.31 3.17 13.30
N ARG A 113 -5.43 1.84 13.17
CA ARG A 113 -6.03 1.14 12.02
C ARG A 113 -7.12 0.19 12.46
N LEU A 114 -8.06 -0.11 11.57
CA LEU A 114 -9.02 -1.19 11.82
C LEU A 114 -8.25 -2.50 12.00
N SER A 115 -8.54 -3.23 13.08
CA SER A 115 -7.84 -4.47 13.41
C SER A 115 -8.13 -5.59 12.41
N SER A 116 -9.34 -5.58 11.82
CA SER A 116 -9.80 -6.57 10.86
C SER A 116 -10.58 -5.93 9.71
N ILE A 117 -10.25 -6.31 8.49
CA ILE A 117 -10.90 -5.85 7.26
C ILE A 117 -11.12 -7.03 6.30
N ARG A 118 -12.11 -6.88 5.42
CA ARG A 118 -12.18 -7.60 4.15
C ARG A 118 -11.73 -6.64 3.06
N TYR A 119 -10.85 -7.07 2.18
CA TYR A 119 -10.53 -6.31 0.97
C TYR A 119 -10.88 -7.12 -0.26
N THR A 120 -11.44 -6.44 -1.26
CA THR A 120 -11.70 -6.98 -2.58
C THR A 120 -10.98 -6.17 -3.65
N GLY A 121 -10.77 -6.75 -4.82
CA GLY A 121 -10.15 -6.09 -5.97
C GLY A 121 -9.81 -7.13 -7.02
N PHE A 122 -8.81 -6.83 -7.84
CA PHE A 122 -8.35 -7.73 -8.90
C PHE A 122 -6.83 -7.88 -8.87
N ASP A 123 -6.33 -8.99 -9.39
CA ASP A 123 -4.92 -9.12 -9.74
C ASP A 123 -4.65 -8.57 -11.15
N GLN A 124 -3.39 -8.66 -11.60
CA GLN A 124 -2.97 -8.13 -12.90
C GLN A 124 -3.62 -8.80 -14.11
N TYR A 125 -4.16 -10.01 -13.95
CA TYR A 125 -4.86 -10.75 -14.99
C TYR A 125 -6.36 -10.42 -15.01
N GLY A 126 -6.85 -9.69 -14.01
CA GLY A 126 -8.27 -9.40 -13.84
C GLY A 126 -9.01 -10.45 -13.00
N ASP A 127 -8.28 -11.37 -12.35
CA ASP A 127 -8.88 -12.35 -11.46
C ASP A 127 -9.25 -11.68 -10.13
N ALA A 128 -10.46 -11.99 -9.65
CA ALA A 128 -10.98 -11.38 -8.43
C ALA A 128 -10.20 -11.85 -7.19
N ILE A 129 -9.78 -10.88 -6.38
CA ILE A 129 -9.21 -11.11 -5.05
C ILE A 129 -10.28 -10.74 -4.01
N ASP A 130 -10.47 -11.62 -3.03
CA ASP A 130 -11.35 -11.40 -1.89
C ASP A 130 -10.74 -12.06 -0.65
N ARG A 131 -10.28 -11.25 0.31
CA ARG A 131 -9.60 -11.76 1.51
C ARG A 131 -10.04 -11.03 2.76
N THR A 132 -10.21 -11.79 3.84
CA THR A 132 -10.37 -11.29 5.20
C THR A 132 -9.03 -11.38 5.93
N VAL A 133 -8.57 -10.25 6.45
CA VAL A 133 -7.24 -10.12 7.06
C VAL A 133 -7.30 -9.27 8.33
N ASN A 134 -6.31 -9.45 9.19
CA ASN A 134 -6.19 -8.74 10.46
C ASN A 134 -4.75 -8.30 10.75
N GLY A 135 -4.58 -7.56 11.85
CA GLY A 135 -3.28 -7.15 12.37
C GLY A 135 -2.42 -6.42 11.34
N PHE A 136 -1.16 -6.83 11.20
CA PHE A 136 -0.21 -6.17 10.30
C PHE A 136 -0.61 -6.23 8.82
N HIS A 137 -1.23 -7.34 8.37
CA HIS A 137 -1.72 -7.44 6.99
C HIS A 137 -2.82 -6.39 6.74
N ALA A 138 -3.81 -6.31 7.64
CA ALA A 138 -4.86 -5.29 7.55
C ALA A 138 -4.27 -3.87 7.56
N ARG A 139 -3.25 -3.61 8.37
CA ARG A 139 -2.55 -2.31 8.44
C ARG A 139 -1.89 -1.93 7.12
N VAL A 140 -1.11 -2.84 6.53
CA VAL A 140 -0.41 -2.58 5.26
C VAL A 140 -1.41 -2.28 4.16
N VAL A 141 -2.47 -3.08 4.02
CA VAL A 141 -3.51 -2.84 3.00
C VAL A 141 -4.18 -1.48 3.18
N GLN A 142 -4.56 -1.11 4.41
CA GLN A 142 -5.13 0.21 4.69
C GLN A 142 -4.15 1.36 4.38
N HIS A 143 -2.86 1.18 4.64
CA HIS A 143 -1.83 2.17 4.32
C HIS A 143 -1.68 2.37 2.82
N GLU A 144 -1.55 1.28 2.05
CA GLU A 144 -1.37 1.40 0.60
C GLU A 144 -2.63 1.95 -0.08
N CYS A 145 -3.83 1.53 0.35
CA CYS A 145 -5.08 2.07 -0.17
C CYS A 145 -5.32 3.53 0.20
N ASP A 146 -4.76 4.03 1.32
CA ASP A 146 -4.82 5.45 1.64
C ASP A 146 -4.11 6.32 0.58
N HIS A 147 -3.00 5.86 0.01
CA HIS A 147 -2.31 6.56 -1.08
C HIS A 147 -3.17 6.70 -2.33
N LEU A 148 -4.06 5.74 -2.61
CA LEU A 148 -4.98 5.82 -3.74
C LEU A 148 -6.05 6.90 -3.55
N MET A 149 -6.29 7.32 -2.31
CA MET A 149 -7.22 8.38 -1.93
C MET A 149 -6.51 9.69 -1.58
N GLY A 150 -5.23 9.82 -1.90
CA GLY A 150 -4.45 11.01 -1.61
C GLY A 150 -4.14 11.22 -0.12
N LYS A 151 -4.16 10.15 0.69
CA LYS A 151 -3.95 10.23 2.14
C LYS A 151 -2.60 9.64 2.52
N LEU A 152 -1.90 10.33 3.42
CA LEU A 152 -0.64 9.88 4.00
C LEU A 152 -0.82 9.58 5.49
N TYR A 153 0.01 8.70 6.05
CA TYR A 153 -0.11 8.31 7.46
C TYR A 153 -0.09 9.48 8.47
N PRO A 154 0.63 10.61 8.26
CA PRO A 154 0.56 11.73 9.20
C PRO A 154 -0.84 12.32 9.34
N MET A 155 -1.70 12.18 8.32
CA MET A 155 -3.10 12.62 8.35
C MET A 155 -4.00 11.69 9.20
N ARG A 156 -3.48 10.54 9.62
CA ARG A 156 -4.18 9.54 10.44
C ARG A 156 -3.71 9.53 11.90
N ILE A 157 -2.59 10.19 12.22
CA ILE A 157 -2.06 10.30 13.59
C ILE A 157 -3.06 11.07 14.46
N ARG A 158 -3.31 10.58 15.68
CA ARG A 158 -4.20 11.22 16.66
C ARG A 158 -3.46 11.91 17.80
N ASP A 159 -2.22 11.51 18.07
CA ASP A 159 -1.40 12.06 19.13
C ASP A 159 -0.01 12.44 18.57
N PHE A 160 0.34 13.71 18.71
CA PHE A 160 1.61 14.28 18.28
C PHE A 160 2.45 14.78 19.48
N THR A 161 2.01 14.48 20.70
CA THR A 161 2.72 14.87 21.93
C THR A 161 3.94 14.01 22.21
#